data_AF-A0A813GMF3-F1
#
_entry.id   AF-A0A813GMF3-F1
#
_cell.length_a   1.000
_cell.length_b   1.000
_cell.length_c   1.000
_cell.angle_alpha   90.00
_cell.angle_beta   90.00
_cell.angle_gamma   90.00
#
_symmetry.space_group_name_H-M   'P 1'
#
loop_
_entity.id
_entity.type
_entity.pdbx_description
1 polymer ?
#
loop_
_entity_poly.entity_id
_entity_poly.type
_entity_poly.pdbx_seq_one_letter_code
_entity_poly.pdbx_strand_id
1 'polypeptide(L)'
;MAAMQPPAKRCRTEDLDGAGPVIPCTPGEALAATPAMLRRMLDVIELEVLPKTERGVALGNKVFGAAILDARASPEAASSSLLPTVIAETNHETLCPLYHGEVYTIKQWSESLPPDKRPCPAESIFLSTHEPCCMCISAIVWAGFKKVFYLFPYESTRDQGIPHDIDIMQELWQVPRYAQRNRFCSSAGLLDLIAGCPPEDQVEFSETVDRITSRYEVLARQYHAEKSSNPKNTLAFD
;
A
#
# COMPACT_ATOMS: atom_id res chain seq x y z
N MET A 1 -7.52 67.10 -2.01
CA MET A 1 -6.83 65.84 -2.35
C MET A 1 -7.61 64.70 -1.71
N ALA A 2 -8.41 63.98 -2.49
CA ALA A 2 -9.20 62.86 -2.00
C ALA A 2 -8.32 61.60 -2.00
N ALA A 3 -8.21 60.92 -0.85
CA ALA A 3 -7.46 59.68 -0.72
C ALA A 3 -8.17 58.56 -1.50
N MET A 4 -7.47 57.95 -2.46
CA MET A 4 -7.95 56.74 -3.13
C MET A 4 -7.95 55.58 -2.13
N GLN A 5 -9.12 55.00 -1.90
CA GLN A 5 -9.24 53.73 -1.17
C GLN A 5 -8.60 52.60 -2.01
N PRO A 6 -7.83 51.69 -1.38
CA PRO A 6 -7.30 50.53 -2.10
C PRO A 6 -8.46 49.64 -2.59
N PRO A 7 -8.32 48.96 -3.75
CA PRO A 7 -9.37 48.10 -4.26
C PRO A 7 -9.68 47.01 -3.23
N ALA A 8 -10.97 46.76 -2.99
CA ALA A 8 -11.41 45.66 -2.16
C ALA A 8 -10.78 44.35 -2.65
N LYS A 9 -10.13 43.59 -1.76
CA LYS A 9 -9.66 42.24 -2.07
C LYS A 9 -10.89 41.44 -2.54
N ARG A 10 -10.90 41.02 -3.80
CA ARG A 10 -11.94 40.10 -4.31
C ARG A 10 -12.00 38.89 -3.38
N CYS A 11 -13.18 38.64 -2.83
CA CYS A 11 -13.47 37.40 -2.14
C CYS A 11 -13.29 36.27 -3.17
N ARG A 12 -12.43 35.29 -2.89
CA ARG A 12 -12.00 34.27 -3.87
C ARG A 12 -13.07 33.21 -4.16
N THR A 13 -14.29 33.40 -3.69
CA THR A 13 -15.32 32.36 -3.60
C THR A 13 -16.65 32.74 -4.23
N GLU A 14 -16.78 33.89 -4.90
CA GLU A 14 -18.06 34.30 -5.50
C GLU A 14 -18.35 33.68 -6.89
N ASP A 15 -17.54 32.72 -7.35
CA ASP A 15 -17.76 31.97 -8.59
C ASP A 15 -17.48 30.46 -8.41
N LEU A 16 -18.08 29.81 -7.40
CA LEU A 16 -18.03 28.34 -7.25
C LEU A 16 -19.42 27.71 -7.34
N ASP A 17 -20.32 28.26 -8.18
CA ASP A 17 -21.58 27.61 -8.56
C ASP A 17 -21.42 26.58 -9.71
N GLY A 18 -20.18 26.23 -10.06
CA GLY A 18 -19.89 25.17 -11.00
C GLY A 18 -18.83 24.25 -10.43
N ALA A 19 -19.20 23.05 -10.01
CA ALA A 19 -18.24 21.95 -9.96
C ALA A 19 -17.54 21.93 -11.32
N GLY A 20 -16.24 22.22 -11.35
CA GLY A 20 -15.44 22.10 -12.57
C GLY A 20 -15.64 20.72 -13.20
N PRO A 21 -15.38 20.56 -14.51
CA PRO A 21 -15.60 19.28 -15.16
C PRO A 21 -14.91 18.16 -14.38
N VAL A 22 -15.66 17.12 -14.03
CA VAL A 22 -15.10 15.88 -13.47
C VAL A 22 -14.00 15.44 -14.42
N ILE A 23 -12.76 15.39 -13.95
CA ILE A 23 -11.64 14.91 -14.75
C ILE A 23 -11.79 13.38 -14.81
N PRO A 24 -12.20 12.79 -15.93
CA PRO A 24 -12.40 11.35 -16.00
C PRO A 24 -11.04 10.67 -15.82
N CYS A 25 -11.00 9.65 -14.99
CA CYS A 25 -9.81 8.81 -14.89
C CYS A 25 -9.59 8.12 -16.23
N THR A 26 -8.40 8.21 -16.82
CA THR A 26 -8.02 7.32 -17.93
C THR A 26 -7.76 5.94 -17.32
N PRO A 27 -8.63 4.95 -17.56
CA PRO A 27 -8.48 3.67 -16.87
C PRO A 27 -7.25 2.95 -17.41
N GLY A 28 -6.36 2.54 -16.50
CA GLY A 28 -5.30 1.58 -16.79
C GLY A 28 -5.85 0.17 -16.98
N GLU A 29 -4.99 -0.75 -17.41
CA GLU A 29 -5.37 -2.16 -17.58
C GLU A 29 -5.68 -2.82 -16.24
N ALA A 30 -6.60 -3.78 -16.24
CA ALA A 30 -6.84 -4.63 -15.08
C ALA A 30 -5.59 -5.46 -14.78
N LEU A 31 -5.20 -5.56 -13.52
CA LEU A 31 -4.20 -6.54 -13.14
C LEU A 31 -4.83 -7.93 -13.12
N ALA A 32 -4.06 -8.91 -13.59
CA ALA A 32 -4.33 -10.32 -13.45
C ALA A 32 -3.10 -11.01 -12.83
N ALA A 33 -3.32 -12.14 -12.18
CA ALA A 33 -2.26 -12.98 -11.63
C ALA A 33 -2.64 -14.44 -11.87
N THR A 34 -1.67 -15.26 -12.24
CA THR A 34 -1.86 -16.71 -12.33
C THR A 34 -1.84 -17.33 -10.93
N PRO A 35 -2.36 -18.56 -10.73
CA PRO A 35 -2.26 -19.24 -9.44
C PRO A 35 -0.82 -19.34 -8.91
N ALA A 36 0.16 -19.57 -9.79
CA ALA A 36 1.57 -19.59 -9.41
C ALA A 36 2.07 -18.22 -8.87
N MET A 37 1.63 -17.13 -9.49
CA MET A 37 1.94 -15.77 -9.01
C MET A 37 1.27 -15.48 -7.67
N LEU A 38 0.00 -15.87 -7.50
CA LEU A 38 -0.74 -15.68 -6.25
C LEU A 38 -0.08 -16.45 -5.10
N ARG A 39 0.23 -17.73 -5.32
CA ARG A 39 0.99 -18.56 -4.37
C ARG A 39 2.28 -17.87 -3.94
N ARG A 40 3.05 -17.40 -4.91
CA ARG A 40 4.32 -16.73 -4.63
C ARG A 40 4.13 -15.42 -3.86
N MET A 41 3.12 -14.62 -4.17
CA MET A 41 2.84 -13.39 -3.41
C MET A 41 2.39 -13.70 -1.97
N LEU A 42 1.60 -14.74 -1.76
CA LEU A 42 1.24 -15.21 -0.42
C LEU A 42 2.48 -15.69 0.36
N ASP A 43 3.37 -16.47 -0.27
CA ASP A 43 4.64 -16.91 0.33
C ASP A 43 5.52 -15.72 0.74
N VAL A 44 5.62 -14.67 -0.09
CA VAL A 44 6.38 -13.45 0.26
C VAL A 44 5.78 -12.79 1.51
N ILE A 45 4.46 -12.68 1.58
CA ILE A 45 3.79 -12.08 2.74
C ILE A 45 4.03 -12.93 3.99
N GLU A 46 3.80 -14.25 3.93
CA GLU A 46 3.89 -15.16 5.07
C GLU A 46 5.33 -15.36 5.55
N LEU A 47 6.28 -15.56 4.64
CA LEU A 47 7.62 -16.03 4.97
C LEU A 47 8.68 -14.93 5.00
N GLU A 48 8.43 -13.78 4.37
CA GLU A 48 9.44 -12.71 4.23
C GLU A 48 9.01 -11.40 4.90
N VAL A 49 7.76 -10.96 4.68
CA VAL A 49 7.23 -9.72 5.27
C VAL A 49 6.80 -9.93 6.73
N LEU A 50 5.96 -10.95 6.99
CA LEU A 50 5.39 -11.18 8.33
C LEU A 50 6.46 -11.32 9.43
N PRO A 51 7.56 -12.09 9.28
CA PRO A 51 8.59 -12.18 10.33
C PRO A 51 9.29 -10.84 10.61
N LYS A 52 9.36 -9.93 9.63
CA LYS A 52 9.85 -8.56 9.84
C LYS A 52 8.81 -7.74 10.60
N THR A 53 7.53 -7.85 10.22
CA THR A 53 6.40 -7.21 10.92
C THR A 53 6.35 -7.61 12.39
N GLU A 54 6.51 -8.90 12.72
CA GLU A 54 6.53 -9.38 14.11
C GLU A 54 7.61 -8.67 14.94
N ARG A 55 8.83 -8.53 14.40
CA ARG A 55 9.91 -7.78 15.04
C ARG A 55 9.60 -6.29 15.13
N GLY A 56 9.02 -5.71 14.08
CA GLY A 56 8.65 -4.29 14.02
C GLY A 56 7.61 -3.92 15.08
N VAL A 57 6.60 -4.77 15.26
CA VAL A 57 5.53 -4.61 16.26
C VAL A 57 6.09 -4.72 17.68
N ALA A 58 6.98 -5.68 17.94
CA ALA A 58 7.68 -5.78 19.22
C ALA A 58 8.54 -4.54 19.56
N LEU A 59 8.87 -3.72 18.55
CA LEU A 59 9.57 -2.44 18.71
C LEU A 59 8.61 -1.24 18.74
N GLY A 60 7.30 -1.47 18.62
CA GLY A 60 6.25 -0.46 18.71
C GLY A 60 5.77 0.12 17.37
N ASN A 61 6.08 -0.51 16.25
CA ASN A 61 5.60 -0.08 14.92
C ASN A 61 4.28 -0.78 14.54
N LYS A 62 3.47 -0.15 13.68
CA LYS A 62 2.26 -0.73 13.10
C LYS A 62 2.49 -2.03 12.32
N VAL A 63 1.40 -2.77 12.16
CA VAL A 63 1.31 -4.06 11.46
C VAL A 63 1.33 -3.95 9.92
N PHE A 64 2.06 -3.01 9.34
CA PHE A 64 2.10 -2.80 7.89
C PHE A 64 3.45 -3.17 7.29
N GLY A 65 3.44 -3.92 6.19
CA GLY A 65 4.66 -4.27 5.45
C GLY A 65 4.42 -4.42 3.95
N ALA A 66 5.51 -4.47 3.20
CA ALA A 66 5.49 -4.58 1.74
C ALA A 66 6.77 -5.24 1.19
N ALA A 67 6.74 -5.57 -0.09
CA ALA A 67 7.83 -6.15 -0.85
C ALA A 67 7.82 -5.65 -2.30
N ILE A 68 8.99 -5.70 -2.94
CA ILE A 68 9.15 -5.47 -4.37
C ILE A 68 9.63 -6.77 -5.00
N LEU A 69 8.99 -7.19 -6.09
CA LEU A 69 9.29 -8.43 -6.80
C LEU A 69 9.74 -8.12 -8.24
N ASP A 70 10.75 -8.85 -8.73
CA ASP A 70 11.24 -8.67 -10.11
C ASP A 70 10.42 -9.54 -11.08
N ALA A 71 9.49 -8.93 -11.80
CA ALA A 71 8.66 -9.65 -12.77
C ALA A 71 9.31 -9.82 -14.16
N ARG A 72 10.59 -9.44 -14.33
CA ARG A 72 11.35 -9.64 -15.59
C ARG A 72 12.04 -10.99 -15.67
N ALA A 73 12.22 -11.66 -14.52
CA ALA A 73 12.90 -12.94 -14.42
C ALA A 73 12.19 -14.10 -15.15
N SER A 74 11.14 -13.83 -15.95
CA SER A 74 10.51 -14.79 -16.84
C SER A 74 10.25 -14.19 -18.23
N PRO A 75 10.88 -14.72 -19.30
CA PRO A 75 10.47 -14.49 -20.69
C PRO A 75 9.05 -15.03 -20.98
N GLU A 76 8.52 -15.87 -20.10
CA GLU A 76 7.17 -16.43 -20.12
C GLU A 76 6.43 -15.98 -18.84
N ALA A 77 6.10 -14.68 -18.77
CA ALA A 77 5.52 -14.02 -17.59
C ALA A 77 4.13 -14.55 -17.16
N ALA A 78 3.58 -15.57 -17.84
CA ALA A 78 2.34 -16.23 -17.48
C ALA A 78 2.53 -17.57 -16.73
N SER A 79 3.74 -18.16 -16.69
CA SER A 79 3.92 -19.54 -16.16
C SER A 79 5.09 -19.75 -15.19
N SER A 80 5.96 -18.77 -14.95
CA SER A 80 7.15 -18.99 -14.12
C SER A 80 6.94 -18.67 -12.65
N SER A 81 7.33 -19.62 -11.80
CA SER A 81 7.42 -19.55 -10.33
C SER A 81 8.56 -18.66 -9.82
N LEU A 82 9.45 -18.18 -10.70
CA LEU A 82 10.59 -17.35 -10.32
C LEU A 82 10.19 -15.87 -10.32
N LEU A 83 9.24 -15.49 -9.46
CA LEU A 83 8.96 -14.08 -9.14
C LEU A 83 9.80 -13.75 -7.88
N PRO A 84 11.08 -13.36 -8.04
CA PRO A 84 12.03 -13.28 -6.95
C PRO A 84 11.77 -12.03 -6.13
N THR A 85 11.95 -12.12 -4.81
CA THR A 85 11.92 -10.93 -3.96
C THR A 85 13.18 -10.11 -4.19
N VAL A 86 12.98 -8.83 -4.52
CA VAL A 86 14.05 -7.83 -4.59
C VAL A 86 14.34 -7.31 -3.19
N ILE A 87 13.29 -6.95 -2.46
CA ILE A 87 13.35 -6.54 -1.07
C ILE A 87 11.98 -6.73 -0.40
N ALA A 88 11.98 -7.04 0.90
CA ALA A 88 10.79 -7.10 1.74
C ALA A 88 11.06 -6.34 3.04
N GLU A 89 10.14 -5.49 3.46
CA GLU A 89 10.27 -4.62 4.63
C GLU A 89 8.95 -4.38 5.36
N THR A 90 9.05 -3.78 6.55
CA THR A 90 7.92 -3.45 7.43
C THR A 90 7.92 -1.97 7.82
N ASN A 91 6.84 -1.52 8.44
CA ASN A 91 6.66 -0.19 9.00
C ASN A 91 7.74 0.13 10.04
N HIS A 92 8.23 1.37 10.00
CA HIS A 92 9.22 1.95 10.91
C HIS A 92 8.76 3.34 11.42
N GLU A 93 7.48 3.50 11.75
CA GLU A 93 6.88 4.77 12.17
C GLU A 93 7.54 5.39 13.41
N THR A 94 8.08 4.54 14.29
CA THR A 94 8.82 4.97 15.48
C THR A 94 10.12 5.71 15.14
N LEU A 95 10.65 5.53 13.93
CA LEU A 95 11.79 6.30 13.41
C LEU A 95 11.33 7.57 12.68
N CYS A 96 10.25 7.47 11.92
CA CYS A 96 9.63 8.59 11.21
C CYS A 96 8.18 8.23 10.89
N PRO A 97 7.19 9.09 11.20
CA PRO A 97 5.78 8.76 11.01
C PRO A 97 5.41 8.49 9.54
N LEU A 98 6.22 8.94 8.58
CA LEU A 98 6.03 8.65 7.15
C LEU A 98 6.51 7.27 6.73
N TYR A 99 7.28 6.56 7.56
CA TYR A 99 7.84 5.24 7.24
C TYR A 99 6.81 4.13 7.43
N HIS A 100 5.72 4.25 6.70
CA HIS A 100 4.80 3.14 6.42
C HIS A 100 5.53 2.00 5.70
N GLY A 101 4.98 0.78 5.74
CA GLY A 101 5.63 -0.40 5.16
C GLY A 101 6.02 -0.18 3.70
N GLU A 102 5.15 0.45 2.92
CA GLU A 102 5.36 0.75 1.50
C GLU A 102 6.45 1.80 1.31
N VAL A 103 6.37 2.93 2.02
CA VAL A 103 7.35 4.02 1.92
C VAL A 103 8.75 3.56 2.36
N TYR A 104 8.83 2.80 3.44
CA TYR A 104 10.09 2.27 3.94
C TYR A 104 10.66 1.21 2.98
N THR A 105 9.82 0.37 2.38
CA THR A 105 10.25 -0.57 1.32
C THR A 105 10.86 0.18 0.12
N ILE A 106 10.23 1.27 -0.34
CA ILE A 106 10.77 2.11 -1.42
C ILE A 106 12.11 2.74 -1.01
N LYS A 107 12.20 3.27 0.21
CA LYS A 107 13.45 3.82 0.75
C LYS A 107 14.57 2.78 0.71
N GLN A 108 14.32 1.59 1.24
CA GLN A 108 15.34 0.54 1.32
C GLN A 108 15.72 0.02 -0.07
N TRP A 109 14.76 -0.12 -0.99
CA TRP A 109 15.01 -0.42 -2.40
C TRP A 109 15.89 0.65 -3.07
N SER A 110 15.67 1.93 -2.75
CA SER A 110 16.40 3.04 -3.33
C SER A 110 17.79 3.25 -2.73
N GLU A 111 18.02 2.88 -1.48
CA GLU A 111 19.30 3.13 -0.79
C GLU A 111 20.19 1.89 -0.72
N SER A 112 19.61 0.69 -0.57
CA SER A 112 20.37 -0.54 -0.30
C SER A 112 20.80 -1.28 -1.57
N LEU A 113 20.18 -0.97 -2.72
CA LEU A 113 20.50 -1.61 -4.00
C LEU A 113 21.33 -0.68 -4.89
N PRO A 114 22.49 -1.15 -5.39
CA PRO A 114 23.26 -0.42 -6.40
C PRO A 114 22.37 -0.05 -7.61
N PRO A 115 22.50 1.16 -8.17
CA PRO A 115 21.64 1.60 -9.28
C PRO A 115 21.62 0.64 -10.48
N ASP A 116 22.74 -0.01 -10.79
CA ASP A 116 22.88 -0.98 -11.89
C ASP A 116 22.26 -2.35 -11.60
N LYS A 117 21.99 -2.66 -10.33
CA LYS A 117 21.34 -3.91 -9.87
C LYS A 117 19.87 -3.71 -9.53
N ARG A 118 19.39 -2.46 -9.55
CA ARG A 118 18.02 -2.13 -9.20
C ARG A 118 17.08 -2.46 -10.37
N PRO A 119 16.06 -3.31 -10.17
CA PRO A 119 15.10 -3.59 -11.22
C PRO A 119 14.27 -2.35 -11.57
N CYS A 120 13.86 -2.25 -12.84
CA CYS A 120 13.00 -1.16 -13.29
C CYS A 120 11.65 -1.21 -12.53
N PRO A 121 11.22 -0.12 -11.87
CA PRO A 121 9.95 -0.06 -11.14
C PRO A 121 8.74 -0.40 -12.01
N ALA A 122 8.74 0.09 -13.25
CA ALA A 122 7.64 -0.13 -14.18
C ALA A 122 7.49 -1.61 -14.59
N GLU A 123 8.57 -2.38 -14.50
CA GLU A 123 8.60 -3.81 -14.81
C GLU A 123 8.44 -4.66 -13.55
N SER A 124 8.61 -4.08 -12.36
CA SER A 124 8.49 -4.76 -11.06
C SER A 124 7.03 -4.84 -10.57
N ILE A 125 6.79 -5.70 -9.59
CA ILE A 125 5.53 -5.74 -8.83
C ILE A 125 5.77 -5.14 -7.45
N PHE A 126 4.89 -4.22 -7.04
CA PHE A 126 4.81 -3.74 -5.68
C PHE A 126 3.75 -4.54 -4.92
N LEU A 127 4.15 -5.29 -3.89
CA LEU A 127 3.26 -6.13 -3.11
C LEU A 127 3.16 -5.55 -1.69
N SER A 128 1.97 -5.13 -1.29
CA SER A 128 1.69 -4.67 0.06
C SER A 128 0.90 -5.71 0.85
N THR A 129 1.05 -5.69 2.17
CA THR A 129 0.17 -6.47 3.06
C THR A 129 -1.23 -5.86 3.08
N HIS A 130 -1.33 -4.53 3.15
CA HIS A 130 -2.60 -3.81 3.22
C HIS A 130 -2.77 -2.88 2.01
N GLU A 131 -4.00 -2.55 1.67
CA GLU A 131 -4.30 -1.59 0.61
C GLU A 131 -3.61 -0.25 0.89
N PRO A 132 -2.75 0.27 -0.02
CA PRO A 132 -1.91 1.42 0.30
C PRO A 132 -2.68 2.72 0.51
N CYS A 133 -2.47 3.41 1.64
CA CYS A 133 -3.11 4.70 1.91
C CYS A 133 -2.74 5.79 0.87
N CYS A 134 -3.41 6.95 0.92
CA CYS A 134 -3.21 8.07 0.00
C CYS A 134 -1.73 8.50 -0.16
N MET A 135 -0.97 8.51 0.93
CA MET A 135 0.47 8.79 0.91
C MET A 135 1.24 7.66 0.21
N CYS A 136 0.99 6.42 0.61
CA CYS A 136 1.72 5.25 0.11
C CYS A 136 1.47 5.02 -1.38
N ILE A 137 0.21 5.07 -1.85
CA ILE A 137 -0.10 4.90 -3.27
C ILE A 137 0.55 5.99 -4.12
N SER A 138 0.59 7.23 -3.61
CA SER A 138 1.29 8.34 -4.27
C SER A 138 2.80 8.10 -4.32
N ALA A 139 3.42 7.63 -3.24
CA ALA A 139 4.84 7.32 -3.19
C ALA A 139 5.22 6.19 -4.17
N ILE A 140 4.39 5.15 -4.26
CA ILE A 140 4.54 4.03 -5.21
C ILE A 140 4.53 4.56 -6.65
N VAL A 141 3.58 5.43 -6.99
CA VAL A 141 3.49 6.07 -8.31
C VAL A 141 4.71 6.95 -8.60
N TRP A 142 5.14 7.78 -7.64
CA TRP A 142 6.32 8.63 -7.79
C TRP A 142 7.61 7.83 -7.98
N ALA A 143 7.71 6.66 -7.35
CA ALA A 143 8.82 5.73 -7.55
C ALA A 143 8.76 5.00 -8.90
N GLY A 144 7.66 5.10 -9.65
CA GLY A 144 7.50 4.57 -11.01
C GLY A 144 6.91 3.17 -11.10
N PHE A 145 6.44 2.58 -9.99
CA PHE A 145 5.77 1.28 -10.02
C PHE A 145 4.39 1.40 -10.63
N LYS A 146 4.05 0.45 -11.52
CA LYS A 146 2.77 0.44 -12.25
C LYS A 146 1.80 -0.65 -11.79
N LYS A 147 2.31 -1.69 -11.12
CA LYS A 147 1.57 -2.90 -10.74
C LYS A 147 1.60 -3.03 -9.22
N VAL A 148 0.46 -2.85 -8.57
CA VAL A 148 0.33 -2.91 -7.11
C VAL A 148 -0.62 -4.04 -6.72
N PHE A 149 -0.18 -4.95 -5.86
CA PHE A 149 -1.05 -5.97 -5.28
C PHE A 149 -1.09 -5.78 -3.76
N TYR A 150 -2.23 -6.10 -3.15
CA TYR A 150 -2.39 -6.05 -1.69
C TYR A 150 -3.25 -7.20 -1.18
N LEU A 151 -2.99 -7.68 0.05
CA LEU A 151 -3.78 -8.77 0.64
C LEU A 151 -5.01 -8.24 1.37
N PHE A 152 -4.83 -7.37 2.35
CA PHE A 152 -5.89 -6.84 3.21
C PHE A 152 -6.46 -5.54 2.64
N PRO A 153 -7.75 -5.49 2.26
CA PRO A 153 -8.37 -4.26 1.81
C PRO A 153 -8.64 -3.30 2.99
N TYR A 154 -9.02 -2.06 2.70
CA TYR A 154 -9.32 -1.05 3.74
C TYR A 154 -10.35 -1.51 4.78
N GLU A 155 -11.32 -2.31 4.37
CA GLU A 155 -12.35 -2.86 5.25
C GLU A 155 -11.71 -3.68 6.39
N SER A 156 -10.67 -4.47 6.09
CA SER A 156 -9.90 -5.21 7.09
C SER A 156 -9.03 -4.30 7.97
N THR A 157 -8.49 -3.22 7.42
CA THR A 157 -7.62 -2.26 8.14
C THR A 157 -8.41 -1.45 9.18
N ARG A 158 -9.64 -1.06 8.82
CA ARG A 158 -10.58 -0.42 9.75
C ARG A 158 -10.87 -1.31 10.96
N ASP A 159 -11.14 -2.60 10.71
CA ASP A 159 -11.47 -3.56 11.75
C ASP A 159 -10.25 -3.86 12.65
N GLN A 160 -9.04 -3.67 12.13
CA GLN A 160 -7.79 -3.66 12.91
C GLN A 160 -7.54 -2.35 13.67
N GLY A 161 -8.47 -1.38 13.70
CA GLY A 161 -8.36 -0.18 14.54
C GLY A 161 -7.37 0.89 14.06
N ILE A 162 -7.14 0.98 12.74
CA ILE A 162 -6.25 1.99 12.14
C ILE A 162 -7.04 2.79 11.06
N PRO A 163 -8.03 3.63 11.45
CA PRO A 163 -8.96 4.26 10.50
C PRO A 163 -8.40 5.49 9.79
N HIS A 164 -7.39 6.16 10.36
CA HIS A 164 -6.95 7.48 9.90
C HIS A 164 -6.55 7.53 8.43
N ASP A 165 -6.01 6.45 7.88
CA ASP A 165 -5.58 6.38 6.48
C ASP A 165 -6.75 6.62 5.50
N ILE A 166 -7.95 6.15 5.86
CA ILE A 166 -9.19 6.32 5.09
C ILE A 166 -9.78 7.71 5.37
N ASP A 167 -9.78 8.13 6.64
CA ASP A 167 -10.32 9.43 7.04
C ASP A 167 -9.55 10.58 6.36
N ILE A 168 -8.21 10.52 6.35
CA ILE A 168 -7.36 11.49 5.63
C ILE A 168 -7.72 11.48 4.13
N MET A 169 -7.98 10.31 3.55
CA MET A 169 -8.37 10.19 2.15
C MET A 169 -9.67 10.94 1.85
N GLN A 170 -10.68 10.73 2.70
CA GLN A 170 -11.99 11.35 2.58
C GLN A 170 -11.92 12.86 2.87
N GLU A 171 -11.28 13.28 3.96
CA GLU A 171 -11.26 14.69 4.39
C GLU A 171 -10.46 15.57 3.42
N LEU A 172 -9.31 15.10 2.93
CA LEU A 172 -8.45 15.91 2.05
C LEU A 172 -8.86 15.83 0.58
N TRP A 173 -9.31 14.67 0.08
CA TRP A 173 -9.58 14.47 -1.35
C TRP A 173 -11.04 14.16 -1.68
N GLN A 174 -11.92 14.05 -0.69
CA GLN A 174 -13.36 13.83 -0.88
C GLN A 174 -13.67 12.58 -1.70
N VAL A 175 -12.86 11.54 -1.54
CA VAL A 175 -13.05 10.23 -2.17
C VAL A 175 -12.95 9.11 -1.12
N PRO A 176 -13.78 8.06 -1.22
CA PRO A 176 -13.77 6.97 -0.24
C PRO A 176 -12.58 6.01 -0.43
N ARG A 177 -11.99 5.99 -1.63
CA ARG A 177 -10.88 5.12 -2.04
C ARG A 177 -10.25 5.73 -3.30
N TYR A 178 -8.95 5.55 -3.49
CA TYR A 178 -8.28 5.99 -4.72
C TYR A 178 -8.73 5.14 -5.93
N ALA A 179 -8.63 5.69 -7.14
CA ALA A 179 -8.99 4.94 -8.34
C ALA A 179 -8.05 3.74 -8.54
N GLN A 180 -8.57 2.53 -8.39
CA GLN A 180 -7.80 1.27 -8.54
C GLN A 180 -7.12 1.13 -9.90
N ARG A 181 -7.64 1.79 -10.94
CA ARG A 181 -7.06 1.84 -12.28
C ARG A 181 -6.99 3.27 -12.74
N ASN A 182 -5.79 3.72 -13.09
CA ASN A 182 -5.55 5.06 -13.58
C ASN A 182 -4.35 5.08 -14.53
N ARG A 183 -4.04 6.24 -15.12
CA ARG A 183 -2.94 6.38 -16.08
C ARG A 183 -1.55 6.09 -15.53
N PHE A 184 -1.39 6.06 -14.20
CA PHE A 184 -0.10 5.91 -13.53
C PHE A 184 0.14 4.49 -13.04
N CYS A 185 -0.88 3.86 -12.45
CA CYS A 185 -0.81 2.50 -11.94
C CYS A 185 -2.17 1.81 -11.95
N SER A 186 -2.11 0.49 -11.81
CA SER A 186 -3.25 -0.33 -11.43
C SER A 186 -2.96 -1.04 -10.12
N SER A 187 -4.00 -1.23 -9.30
CA SER A 187 -3.94 -1.99 -8.05
C SER A 187 -4.99 -3.10 -8.00
N ALA A 188 -4.69 -4.23 -7.39
CA ALA A 188 -5.64 -5.34 -7.20
C ALA A 188 -5.47 -6.04 -5.84
N GLY A 189 -6.59 -6.39 -5.22
CA GLY A 189 -6.62 -7.22 -4.01
C GLY A 189 -6.39 -8.69 -4.34
N LEU A 190 -5.56 -9.38 -3.55
CA LEU A 190 -5.30 -10.81 -3.75
C LEU A 190 -6.56 -11.66 -3.51
N LEU A 191 -7.41 -11.28 -2.56
CA LEU A 191 -8.64 -12.02 -2.24
C LEU A 191 -9.59 -12.10 -3.45
N ASP A 192 -9.77 -10.99 -4.18
CA ASP A 192 -10.60 -10.95 -5.38
C ASP A 192 -10.02 -11.82 -6.51
N LEU A 193 -8.69 -11.83 -6.64
CA LEU A 193 -8.00 -12.66 -7.64
C LEU A 193 -8.07 -14.15 -7.29
N ILE A 194 -7.97 -14.50 -6.01
CA ILE A 194 -8.14 -15.87 -5.50
C ILE A 194 -9.54 -16.37 -5.80
N ALA A 195 -10.59 -15.55 -5.58
CA ALA A 195 -11.97 -15.93 -5.87
C ALA A 195 -12.22 -16.30 -7.36
N GLY A 196 -11.37 -15.83 -8.28
CA GLY A 196 -11.40 -16.17 -9.69
C GLY A 196 -10.61 -17.43 -10.09
N CYS A 197 -9.92 -18.09 -9.16
CA CYS A 197 -9.08 -19.27 -9.43
C CYS A 197 -9.87 -20.59 -9.50
N PRO A 198 -9.28 -21.69 -9.98
CA PRO A 198 -9.86 -23.04 -9.84
C PRO A 198 -10.12 -23.43 -8.38
N PRO A 199 -11.15 -24.27 -8.09
CA PRO A 199 -11.50 -24.64 -6.72
C PRO A 199 -10.36 -25.23 -5.89
N GLU A 200 -9.49 -26.03 -6.50
CA GLU A 200 -8.32 -26.63 -5.84
C GLU A 200 -7.32 -25.58 -5.35
N ASP A 201 -7.05 -24.55 -6.16
CA ASP A 201 -6.17 -23.44 -5.80
C ASP A 201 -6.82 -22.55 -4.73
N GLN A 202 -8.14 -22.34 -4.83
CA GLN A 202 -8.88 -21.53 -3.84
C GLN A 202 -8.77 -22.09 -2.43
N VAL A 203 -8.88 -23.41 -2.26
CA VAL A 203 -8.76 -24.06 -0.94
C VAL A 203 -7.38 -23.80 -0.34
N GLU A 204 -6.32 -24.05 -1.11
CA GLU A 204 -4.94 -23.85 -0.64
C GLU A 204 -4.65 -22.38 -0.30
N PHE A 205 -5.08 -21.46 -1.16
CA PHE A 205 -4.88 -20.03 -0.92
C PHE A 205 -5.65 -19.56 0.31
N SER A 206 -6.87 -20.06 0.51
CA SER A 206 -7.68 -19.72 1.69
C SER A 206 -7.00 -20.18 2.98
N GLU A 207 -6.47 -21.40 3.02
CA GLU A 207 -5.71 -21.87 4.19
C GLU A 207 -4.49 -20.98 4.50
N THR A 208 -3.80 -20.50 3.47
CA THR A 208 -2.65 -19.60 3.61
C THR A 208 -3.08 -18.21 4.08
N VAL A 209 -4.14 -17.65 3.50
CA VAL A 209 -4.72 -16.38 3.93
C VAL A 209 -5.18 -16.45 5.38
N ASP A 210 -5.80 -17.55 5.82
CA ASP A 210 -6.25 -17.74 7.20
C ASP A 210 -5.08 -17.77 8.19
N ARG A 211 -3.98 -18.45 7.85
CA ARG A 211 -2.75 -18.43 8.65
C ARG A 211 -2.20 -17.01 8.77
N ILE A 212 -2.04 -16.30 7.66
CA ILE A 212 -1.52 -14.92 7.66
C ILE A 212 -2.45 -14.01 8.49
N THR A 213 -3.76 -14.06 8.23
CA THR A 213 -4.77 -13.24 8.93
C THR A 213 -4.72 -13.45 10.44
N SER A 214 -4.71 -14.71 10.88
CA SER A 214 -4.62 -15.06 12.30
C SER A 214 -3.38 -14.46 12.99
N ARG A 215 -2.24 -14.41 12.28
CA ARG A 215 -1.00 -13.79 12.80
C ARG A 215 -1.12 -12.27 12.86
N TYR A 216 -1.64 -11.63 11.82
CA TYR A 216 -1.83 -10.17 11.79
C TYR A 216 -2.82 -9.70 12.87
N GLU A 217 -3.87 -10.46 13.17
CA GLU A 217 -4.78 -10.14 14.27
C GLU A 217 -4.10 -10.18 15.65
N VAL A 218 -3.23 -11.17 15.88
CA VAL A 218 -2.43 -11.24 17.12
C VAL A 218 -1.54 -10.01 17.24
N LEU A 219 -0.86 -9.64 16.16
CA LEU A 219 0.03 -8.48 16.13
C LEU A 219 -0.74 -7.16 16.30
N ALA A 220 -1.92 -7.02 15.69
CA ALA A 220 -2.75 -5.82 15.84
C ALA A 220 -3.20 -5.65 17.30
N ARG A 221 -3.64 -6.72 17.96
CA ARG A 221 -3.99 -6.69 19.39
C ARG A 221 -2.79 -6.32 20.26
N GLN A 222 -1.61 -6.86 19.97
CA GLN A 222 -0.38 -6.50 20.68
C GLN A 222 -0.06 -5.01 20.52
N TYR A 223 -0.03 -4.52 19.28
CA TYR A 223 0.24 -3.11 18.98
C TYR A 223 -0.72 -2.18 19.72
N HIS A 224 -2.03 -2.45 19.70
CA HIS A 224 -3.01 -1.59 20.38
C HIS A 224 -2.94 -1.64 21.90
N ALA A 225 -2.65 -2.81 22.48
CA ALA A 225 -2.47 -2.95 23.93
C ALA A 225 -1.24 -2.17 24.42
N GLU A 226 -0.17 -2.16 23.63
CA GLU A 226 1.10 -1.52 23.99
C GLU A 226 1.15 -0.03 23.60
N LYS A 227 0.42 0.40 22.55
CA LYS A 227 0.45 1.77 21.99
C LYS A 227 0.26 2.84 23.07
N SER A 228 -0.76 2.70 23.90
CA SER A 228 -1.13 3.69 24.93
C SER A 228 -0.08 3.88 26.03
N SER A 229 0.85 2.94 26.17
CA SER A 229 1.91 2.95 27.17
C SER A 229 3.31 3.09 26.57
N ASN A 230 3.44 3.19 25.24
CA ASN A 230 4.74 3.20 24.57
C ASN A 230 5.33 4.62 24.50
N PRO A 231 6.40 4.93 25.27
CA PRO A 231 7.01 6.27 25.28
C PRO A 231 7.75 6.61 23.98
N LYS A 232 7.92 5.65 23.06
CA LYS A 232 8.52 5.89 21.73
C LYS A 232 7.48 6.28 20.68
N ASN A 233 6.19 6.09 20.96
CA ASN A 233 5.14 6.45 20.02
C ASN A 233 4.68 7.90 20.24
N THR A 234 5.62 8.84 20.10
CA THR A 234 5.38 10.28 20.31
C THR A 234 5.10 11.04 19.01
N LEU A 235 5.21 10.36 17.87
CA LEU A 235 5.22 10.97 16.54
C LEU A 235 4.03 10.56 15.67
N ALA A 236 3.33 9.48 16.00
CA ALA A 236 2.13 9.09 15.28
C ALA A 236 0.94 9.98 15.69
N PHE A 237 0.06 10.29 14.74
CA PHE A 237 -1.23 10.93 15.05
C PHE A 237 -2.02 10.05 16.05
N ASP A 238 -2.59 10.71 17.06
CA ASP A 238 -3.53 10.12 18.02
C ASP A 238 -4.90 9.86 17.38
#